data_AF-A0A1M3IFN0-F1
#
_entry.id   AF-A0A1M3IFN0-F1
#
_cell.length_a   1.000
_cell.length_b   1.000
_cell.length_c   1.000
_cell.angle_alpha   90.00
_cell.angle_beta   90.00
_cell.angle_gamma   90.00
#
_symmetry.space_group_name_H-M   'P 1'
#
loop_
_entity.id
_entity.type
_entity.pdbx_description
1 polymer ?
#
loop_
_entity_poly.entity_id
_entity_poly.type
_entity_poly.pdbx_seq_one_letter_code
_entity_poly.pdbx_strand_id
1 'polypeptide(L)'
;MRNTGKALLGLAAAFAAGATIGVLYAPDKGDRTRRRLTRKGRLMYDDMQNAYEEGKDTLEDLRDTLKDNLERVNDEISRLKKCN
;
A
#
# COMPACT_ATOMS: atom_id res chain seq x y z
N MET A 1 -16.71 -14.29 -7.63
CA MET A 1 -15.68 -13.37 -7.09
C MET A 1 -15.19 -12.36 -8.15
N ARG A 2 -16.08 -11.52 -8.71
CA ARG A 2 -15.69 -10.50 -9.73
C ARG A 2 -15.32 -9.14 -9.11
N ASN A 3 -15.64 -8.88 -7.84
CA ASN A 3 -15.48 -7.56 -7.19
C ASN A 3 -14.14 -7.37 -6.45
N THR A 4 -13.62 -8.37 -5.75
CA THR A 4 -12.25 -8.31 -5.20
C THR A 4 -11.20 -8.26 -6.29
N GLY A 5 -11.41 -8.98 -7.41
CA GLY A 5 -10.57 -8.85 -8.60
C GLY A 5 -10.56 -7.41 -9.13
N LYS A 6 -11.69 -6.69 -9.06
CA LYS A 6 -11.78 -5.26 -9.41
C LYS A 6 -11.24 -4.33 -8.33
N ALA A 7 -11.37 -4.65 -7.05
CA ALA A 7 -10.82 -3.85 -5.95
C ALA A 7 -9.32 -4.02 -5.81
N LEU A 8 -8.79 -5.20 -6.15
CA LEU A 8 -7.36 -5.51 -6.15
C LEU A 8 -6.73 -5.11 -7.47
N LEU A 9 -7.39 -5.28 -8.62
CA LEU A 9 -7.00 -4.55 -9.83
C LEU A 9 -7.15 -3.05 -9.60
N GLY A 10 -8.08 -2.61 -8.77
CA GLY A 10 -8.25 -1.22 -8.38
C GLY A 10 -7.11 -0.74 -7.50
N LEU A 11 -6.72 -1.52 -6.49
CA LEU A 11 -5.62 -1.23 -5.57
C LEU A 11 -4.27 -1.41 -6.24
N ALA A 12 -4.12 -2.41 -7.11
CA ALA A 12 -2.89 -2.69 -7.84
C ALA A 12 -2.76 -1.79 -9.06
N ALA A 13 -3.86 -1.40 -9.72
CA ALA A 13 -3.82 -0.31 -10.67
C ALA A 13 -3.62 1.01 -9.92
N ALA A 14 -4.19 1.22 -8.74
CA ALA A 14 -3.91 2.42 -7.94
C ALA A 14 -2.47 2.43 -7.42
N PHE A 15 -1.92 1.27 -7.08
CA PHE A 15 -0.55 1.11 -6.63
C PHE A 15 0.40 1.17 -7.82
N ALA A 16 0.11 0.54 -8.95
CA ALA A 16 0.94 0.57 -10.14
C ALA A 16 0.86 1.92 -10.82
N ALA A 17 -0.33 2.52 -10.93
CA ALA A 17 -0.47 3.91 -11.35
C ALA A 17 0.22 4.81 -10.32
N GLY A 18 0.03 4.60 -9.03
CA GLY A 18 0.67 5.38 -7.96
C GLY A 18 2.19 5.25 -7.97
N ALA A 19 2.73 4.06 -8.21
CA ALA A 19 4.15 3.76 -8.26
C ALA A 19 4.74 4.21 -9.59
N THR A 20 4.03 4.06 -10.70
CA THR A 20 4.47 4.54 -12.02
C THR A 20 4.50 6.06 -12.02
N ILE A 21 3.43 6.71 -11.57
CA ILE A 21 3.38 8.16 -11.34
C ILE A 21 4.46 8.56 -10.35
N GLY A 22 4.64 7.83 -9.25
CA GLY A 22 5.66 8.11 -8.24
C GLY A 22 7.09 8.02 -8.77
N VAL A 23 7.40 7.00 -9.57
CA VAL A 23 8.71 6.79 -10.21
C VAL A 23 8.97 7.83 -11.30
N LEU A 24 7.96 8.17 -12.10
CA LEU A 24 8.08 9.19 -13.14
C LEU A 24 8.20 10.60 -12.55
N TYR A 25 7.49 10.86 -11.45
CA TYR A 25 7.57 12.12 -10.72
C TYR A 25 8.94 12.30 -10.05
N ALA A 26 9.55 11.21 -9.58
CA ALA A 26 10.85 11.23 -8.94
C ALA A 26 11.78 10.12 -9.48
N PRO A 27 12.45 10.35 -10.62
CA PRO A 27 13.40 9.37 -11.17
C PRO A 27 14.77 9.49 -10.49
N ASP A 28 15.26 8.36 -9.96
CA ASP A 28 16.64 8.26 -9.49
C ASP A 28 17.63 8.41 -10.67
N LYS A 29 18.76 9.09 -10.44
CA LYS A 29 19.82 9.23 -11.47
C LYS A 29 20.33 7.85 -11.91
N GLY A 30 20.33 7.60 -13.22
CA GLY A 30 20.60 6.28 -13.80
C GLY A 30 21.93 5.63 -13.39
N ASP A 31 23.01 6.40 -13.22
CA ASP A 31 24.30 5.88 -12.73
C ASP A 31 24.18 5.31 -11.31
N ARG A 32 23.42 6.02 -10.45
CA ARG A 32 23.17 5.61 -9.07
C ARG A 32 22.21 4.46 -9.00
N THR A 33 21.16 4.41 -9.82
CA THR A 33 20.23 3.25 -9.88
C THR A 33 20.97 1.98 -10.25
N ARG A 34 21.86 2.03 -11.24
CA ARG A 34 22.63 0.85 -11.67
C ARG A 34 23.61 0.40 -10.58
N ARG A 35 24.35 1.31 -9.96
CA ARG A 35 25.25 1.01 -8.83
C ARG A 35 24.49 0.54 -7.59
N ARG A 36 23.33 1.13 -7.31
CA ARG A 36 22.42 0.75 -6.23
C ARG A 36 21.82 -0.63 -6.49
N LEU A 37 21.43 -1.00 -7.71
CA LEU A 37 20.95 -2.36 -8.02
C LEU A 37 22.00 -3.41 -7.63
N THR A 38 23.25 -3.17 -8.02
CA THR A 38 24.36 -4.10 -7.74
C THR A 38 24.68 -4.20 -6.25
N ARG A 39 24.57 -3.10 -5.50
CA ARG A 39 24.94 -3.04 -4.06
C ARG A 39 23.76 -3.36 -3.13
N LYS A 40 22.59 -2.77 -3.38
CA LYS A 40 21.34 -3.02 -2.66
C LYS A 40 20.84 -4.44 -2.88
N GLY A 41 21.07 -5.07 -4.03
CA GLY A 41 20.69 -6.47 -4.25
C GLY A 41 21.28 -7.45 -3.21
N ARG A 42 22.41 -7.11 -2.60
CA ARG A 42 23.04 -7.93 -1.54
C ARG A 42 22.67 -7.54 -0.10
N LEU A 43 22.27 -6.30 0.13
CA LEU A 43 22.01 -5.76 1.48
C LEU A 43 20.52 -5.59 1.79
N MET A 44 19.68 -5.36 0.77
CA MET A 44 18.21 -5.32 0.93
C MET A 44 17.65 -6.64 1.42
N TYR A 45 18.33 -7.76 1.18
CA TYR A 45 17.84 -9.08 1.60
C TYR A 45 17.85 -9.23 3.13
N ASP A 46 18.91 -8.76 3.80
CA ASP A 46 19.03 -8.88 5.26
C ASP A 46 18.26 -7.76 6.01
N ASP A 47 18.33 -6.50 5.55
CA ASP A 47 17.62 -5.39 6.23
C ASP A 47 16.10 -5.41 5.98
N MET A 48 15.62 -5.93 4.85
CA MET A 48 14.17 -6.14 4.66
C MET A 48 13.64 -7.16 5.65
N GLN A 49 14.45 -8.12 6.10
CA GLN A 49 13.98 -9.19 6.98
C GLN A 49 13.65 -8.67 8.38
N ASN A 50 14.47 -7.76 8.92
CA ASN A 50 14.22 -7.17 10.24
C ASN A 50 13.13 -6.07 10.20
N ALA A 51 13.10 -5.22 9.16
CA ALA A 51 12.05 -4.19 9.02
C ALA A 51 10.66 -4.79 8.69
N TYR A 52 10.62 -5.98 8.09
CA TYR A 52 9.38 -6.71 7.81
C TYR A 52 8.79 -7.35 9.06
N GLU A 53 9.62 -7.71 10.04
CA GLU A 53 9.16 -8.21 11.33
C GLU A 53 8.61 -7.09 12.22
N GLU A 54 9.25 -5.91 12.27
CA GLU A 54 8.79 -4.76 13.05
C GLU A 54 7.58 -4.03 12.40
N GLY A 55 7.51 -4.02 11.07
CA GLY A 55 6.37 -3.48 10.32
C GLY A 55 5.10 -4.34 10.41
N LYS A 56 5.21 -5.60 10.85
CA LYS A 56 4.13 -6.57 10.95
C LYS A 56 3.09 -6.18 12.00
N ASP A 57 3.55 -5.67 13.13
CA ASP A 57 2.67 -5.29 14.24
C ASP A 57 2.02 -3.93 13.98
N THR A 58 2.73 -2.97 13.37
CA THR A 58 2.14 -1.67 12.96
C THR A 58 1.08 -1.85 11.85
N LEU A 59 1.20 -2.91 11.04
CA LEU A 59 0.19 -3.30 10.06
C LEU A 59 -1.07 -3.91 10.70
N GLU A 60 -0.93 -4.61 11.83
CA GLU A 60 -2.08 -5.12 12.59
C GLU A 60 -2.92 -3.97 13.17
N ASP A 61 -2.29 -2.97 13.78
CA ASP A 61 -2.98 -1.79 14.35
C ASP A 61 -3.63 -0.90 13.28
N LEU A 62 -2.96 -0.70 12.14
CA LEU A 62 -3.53 0.06 11.01
C LEU A 62 -4.74 -0.67 10.43
N ARG A 63 -4.70 -2.01 10.40
CA ARG A 63 -5.76 -2.87 9.86
C ARG A 63 -6.98 -2.90 10.77
N ASP A 64 -6.80 -2.81 12.07
CA ASP A 64 -7.92 -2.71 13.00
C ASP A 64 -8.48 -1.26 13.09
N THR A 65 -7.64 -0.22 12.99
CA THR A 65 -8.12 1.18 12.83
C THR A 65 -8.91 1.39 11.54
N LEU A 66 -8.53 0.72 10.44
CA LEU A 66 -9.26 0.75 9.18
C LEU A 66 -10.62 0.04 9.27
N LYS A 67 -10.75 -1.02 10.07
CA LYS A 67 -12.04 -1.69 10.35
C LYS A 67 -13.00 -0.75 11.05
N ASP A 68 -12.54 -0.06 12.09
CA ASP A 68 -13.42 0.79 12.89
C ASP A 68 -13.89 2.03 12.11
N ASN A 69 -13.00 2.64 11.32
CA ASN A 69 -13.38 3.77 10.45
C ASN A 69 -14.35 3.35 9.34
N LEU A 70 -14.24 2.13 8.82
CA LEU A 70 -15.18 1.61 7.82
C LEU A 70 -16.55 1.30 8.42
N GLU A 71 -16.61 0.78 9.66
CA GLU A 71 -17.88 0.59 10.38
C GLU A 71 -18.58 1.92 10.65
N ARG A 72 -17.84 2.96 11.08
CA ARG A 72 -18.40 4.32 11.28
C ARG A 72 -18.96 4.94 10.01
N VAL A 73 -18.23 4.83 8.90
CA VAL A 73 -18.69 5.33 7.59
C VAL A 73 -19.91 4.56 7.10
N ASN A 74 -19.95 3.25 7.35
CA ASN A 74 -21.09 2.42 6.98
C ASN A 74 -22.35 2.74 7.81
N ASP A 75 -22.19 3.05 9.09
CA ASP A 75 -23.30 3.49 9.94
C ASP A 75 -23.83 4.89 9.56
N GLU A 76 -22.95 5.83 9.17
CA GLU A 76 -23.36 7.14 8.63
C GLU A 76 -24.16 7.00 7.33
N ILE A 77 -23.71 6.13 6.42
CA ILE A 77 -24.42 5.83 5.17
C ILE A 77 -25.77 5.16 5.47
N SER A 78 -25.86 4.33 6.51
CA SER A 78 -27.09 3.65 6.93
C SER A 78 -28.13 4.61 7.53
N ARG A 79 -27.69 5.68 8.19
CA ARG A 79 -28.57 6.72 8.71
C ARG A 79 -29.05 7.67 7.61
N LEU A 80 -28.18 8.03 6.67
CA LEU A 80 -28.54 8.83 5.49
C LEU A 80 -29.60 8.16 4.63
N LYS A 81 -29.57 6.83 4.52
CA LYS A 81 -30.53 6.05 3.73
C LYS A 81 -31.91 5.89 4.39
N LYS A 82 -32.03 6.15 5.69
CA LYS A 82 -33.28 6.03 6.45
C LYS A 82 -34.08 7.33 6.51
N CYS A 83 -33.47 8.45 6.10
CA CYS A 83 -34.09 9.77 6.02
C CYS A 83 -34.58 10.14 4.61
N ASN A 84 -34.57 9.19 3.66
CA ASN A 84 -35.18 9.29 2.34
C ASN A 84 -36.10 8.07 2.12
#